data_AF-A0A7S1JNV8-F1
#
_entry.id   AF-A0A7S1JNV8-F1
#
_cell.length_a   1.000
_cell.length_b   1.000
_cell.length_c   1.000
_cell.angle_alpha   90.00
_cell.angle_beta   90.00
_cell.angle_gamma   90.00
#
_symmetry.space_group_name_H-M   'P 1'
#
loop_
_entity.id
_entity.type
_entity.pdbx_description
1 polymer ?
#
loop_
_entity_poly.entity_id
_entity_poly.type
_entity_poly.pdbx_seq_one_letter_code
_entity_poly.pdbx_strand_id
1 'polypeptide(L)'
;TALGVLAPGGSFVIKLFTLFEHTTLSIVFCIAAFFEEVAIVKPSMSKYGNSETYAIGLRYKGIRSVFLRQLTRAVRVDGFLDTAIIPRSWIPQEFYDQYVAAARQFAQWQEQTIKNNLNIWNEGGVRQNEEQQLREAKRKFAYMWMQKFNIMPISPSDRIAYWAQGKRLTGAQPNTTREKPRQKVQGLQQDRMDHKLAYDDLQIARKKKYERQSNGASMGEFFTLDYHPSSSSSSIGKRPRDGS
;
A
#
# COMPACT_ATOMS: atom_id res chain seq x y z
N THR A 1 4.18 -14.65 -4.28
CA THR A 1 4.18 -13.63 -3.20
C THR A 1 4.85 -12.37 -3.73
N ALA A 2 4.56 -11.18 -3.18
CA ALA A 2 5.09 -9.91 -3.71
C ALA A 2 6.63 -9.92 -3.88
N LEU A 3 7.36 -10.42 -2.89
CA LEU A 3 8.83 -10.56 -2.93
C LEU A 3 9.34 -11.51 -4.05
N GLY A 4 8.51 -12.45 -4.50
CA GLY A 4 8.87 -13.41 -5.56
C GLY A 4 8.56 -12.94 -6.98
N VAL A 5 7.83 -11.84 -7.15
CA VAL A 5 7.43 -11.31 -8.48
C VAL A 5 7.94 -9.90 -8.75
N LEU A 6 8.40 -9.19 -7.72
CA LEU A 6 8.88 -7.83 -7.85
C LEU A 6 10.30 -7.81 -8.43
N ALA A 7 10.51 -7.04 -9.50
CA ALA A 7 11.83 -6.79 -10.04
C ALA A 7 12.66 -5.89 -9.09
N PRO A 8 14.00 -6.00 -9.08
CA PRO A 8 14.85 -5.06 -8.34
C PRO A 8 14.53 -3.60 -8.67
N GLY A 9 14.54 -2.73 -7.66
CA GLY A 9 14.11 -1.34 -7.76
C GLY A 9 12.58 -1.13 -7.78
N GLY A 10 11.79 -2.21 -7.84
CA GLY A 10 10.33 -2.15 -7.76
C GLY A 10 9.82 -1.65 -6.40
N SER A 11 8.55 -1.25 -6.36
CA SER A 11 7.87 -0.81 -5.14
C SER A 11 6.66 -1.67 -4.84
N PHE A 12 6.28 -1.73 -3.56
CA PHE A 12 5.17 -2.54 -3.08
C PHE A 12 4.36 -1.76 -2.05
N VAL A 13 3.05 -2.00 -2.04
CA VAL A 13 2.12 -1.43 -1.05
C VAL A 13 1.27 -2.57 -0.50
N ILE A 14 1.20 -2.69 0.82
CA ILE A 14 0.27 -3.60 1.51
C ILE A 14 -0.61 -2.82 2.46
N LYS A 15 -1.91 -3.13 2.43
CA LYS A 15 -2.86 -2.67 3.43
C LYS A 15 -2.70 -3.49 4.71
N LEU A 16 -2.52 -2.79 5.80
CA LEU A 16 -2.47 -3.33 7.16
C LEU A 16 -3.64 -2.75 7.97
N PHE A 17 -3.88 -3.32 9.14
CA PHE A 17 -4.80 -2.76 10.12
C PHE A 17 -3.98 -2.30 11.33
N THR A 18 -4.14 -2.98 12.45
CA THR A 18 -3.38 -2.75 13.67
C THR A 18 -1.90 -3.11 13.49
N LEU A 19 -1.05 -2.44 14.27
CA LEU A 19 0.39 -2.66 14.35
C LEU A 19 0.77 -3.23 15.73
N PHE A 20 -0.15 -3.98 16.35
CA PHE A 20 -0.02 -4.43 17.74
C PHE A 20 0.51 -5.87 17.82
N GLU A 21 0.37 -6.61 16.72
CA GLU A 21 0.69 -8.01 16.64
C GLU A 21 2.15 -8.21 16.27
N HIS A 22 2.79 -9.17 16.93
CA HIS A 22 4.17 -9.56 16.66
C HIS A 22 4.36 -10.07 15.21
N THR A 23 3.30 -10.62 14.61
CA THR A 23 3.26 -11.02 13.19
C THR A 23 3.34 -9.80 12.27
N THR A 24 2.60 -8.73 12.57
CA THR A 24 2.64 -7.47 11.83
C THR A 24 4.03 -6.83 11.93
N LEU A 25 4.63 -6.79 13.12
CA LEU A 25 6.01 -6.34 13.31
C LEU A 25 6.99 -7.15 12.43
N SER A 26 6.83 -8.48 12.41
CA SER A 26 7.67 -9.35 11.60
C SER A 26 7.56 -9.03 10.11
N ILE A 27 6.33 -8.82 9.61
CA ILE A 27 6.06 -8.44 8.22
C ILE A 27 6.72 -7.09 7.89
N VAL A 28 6.52 -6.07 8.72
CA VAL A 28 7.09 -4.73 8.49
C VAL A 28 8.62 -4.77 8.53
N PHE A 29 9.20 -5.52 9.46
CA PHE A 29 10.66 -5.73 9.48
C PHE A 29 11.17 -6.45 8.24
N CYS A 30 10.46 -7.47 7.74
CA CYS A 30 10.82 -8.12 6.49
C CYS A 30 10.80 -7.14 5.32
N ILE A 31 9.82 -6.23 5.27
CA ILE A 31 9.79 -5.16 4.27
C ILE A 31 11.02 -4.26 4.44
N ALA A 32 11.33 -3.78 5.64
CA ALA A 32 12.53 -2.97 5.88
C ALA A 32 13.84 -3.68 5.46
N ALA A 33 13.93 -4.99 5.68
CA ALA A 33 15.09 -5.79 5.31
C ALA A 33 15.28 -5.91 3.78
N PHE A 34 14.19 -5.95 3.01
CA PHE A 34 14.23 -6.19 1.56
C PHE A 34 14.00 -4.94 0.68
N PHE A 35 13.66 -3.79 1.27
CA PHE A 35 13.48 -2.52 0.57
C PHE A 35 14.47 -1.47 1.10
N GLU A 36 14.84 -0.51 0.27
CA GLU A 36 15.75 0.57 0.72
C GLU A 36 15.04 1.53 1.68
N GLU A 37 13.78 1.81 1.43
CA GLU A 37 12.94 2.65 2.29
C GLU A 37 11.65 1.91 2.62
N VAL A 38 11.19 2.06 3.86
CA VAL A 38 9.86 1.62 4.28
C VAL A 38 9.15 2.77 4.98
N ALA A 39 7.88 2.95 4.63
CA ALA A 39 7.01 3.91 5.29
C ALA A 39 5.70 3.23 5.68
N ILE A 40 5.18 3.58 6.87
CA ILE A 40 3.81 3.27 7.26
C ILE A 40 2.98 4.55 7.12
N VAL A 41 1.89 4.47 6.37
CA VAL A 41 1.08 5.61 5.97
C VAL A 41 -0.39 5.37 6.33
N LYS A 42 -1.04 6.39 6.90
CA LYS A 42 -2.50 6.45 6.95
C LYS A 42 -2.98 7.50 5.94
N PRO A 43 -3.39 7.08 4.72
CA PRO A 43 -3.76 8.04 3.69
C PRO A 43 -5.03 8.78 4.08
N SER A 44 -5.11 10.06 3.72
CA SER A 44 -6.25 10.93 4.01
C SER A 44 -7.59 10.45 3.41
N MET A 45 -7.52 9.60 2.38
CA MET A 45 -8.69 8.97 1.74
C MET A 45 -9.21 7.74 2.50
N SER A 46 -8.50 7.27 3.52
CA SER A 46 -8.99 6.25 4.45
C SER A 46 -9.77 6.91 5.60
N LYS A 47 -10.74 6.20 6.17
CA LYS A 47 -11.51 6.73 7.31
C LYS A 47 -10.59 6.86 8.53
N TYR A 48 -10.39 8.07 9.04
CA TYR A 48 -9.47 8.29 10.17
C TYR A 48 -9.82 7.48 11.44
N GLY A 49 -11.10 7.17 11.67
CA GLY A 49 -11.55 6.37 12.83
C GLY A 49 -11.34 4.87 12.72
N ASN A 50 -10.86 4.35 11.58
CA ASN A 50 -10.53 2.93 11.44
C ASN A 50 -9.03 2.68 11.72
N SER A 51 -8.65 1.41 11.84
CA SER A 51 -7.25 0.99 12.00
C SER A 51 -6.52 0.79 10.67
N GLU A 52 -7.12 1.11 9.52
CA GLU A 52 -6.48 0.89 8.23
C GLU A 52 -5.24 1.78 8.08
N THR A 53 -4.12 1.13 7.77
CA THR A 53 -2.82 1.73 7.47
C THR A 53 -2.20 1.01 6.27
N TYR A 54 -1.12 1.54 5.72
CA TYR A 54 -0.44 0.96 4.57
C TYR A 54 1.05 0.93 4.83
N ALA A 55 1.69 -0.24 4.67
CA ALA A 55 3.14 -0.31 4.58
C ALA A 55 3.57 -0.22 3.12
N ILE A 56 4.49 0.71 2.84
CA ILE A 56 5.04 0.99 1.52
C ILE A 56 6.51 0.62 1.56
N GLY A 57 6.92 -0.33 0.72
CA GLY A 57 8.32 -0.65 0.47
C GLY A 57 8.76 -0.02 -0.85
N LEU A 58 9.79 0.82 -0.81
CA LEU A 58 10.35 1.48 -2.00
C LEU A 58 11.72 0.90 -2.34
N ARG A 59 11.97 0.74 -3.64
CA ARG A 59 13.24 0.28 -4.21
C ARG A 59 13.68 -1.07 -3.64
N TYR A 60 13.03 -2.11 -4.15
CA TYR A 60 13.28 -3.49 -3.76
C TYR A 60 14.72 -3.93 -4.02
N LYS A 61 15.41 -4.40 -2.98
CA LYS A 61 16.81 -4.87 -3.01
C LYS A 61 16.95 -6.29 -3.58
N GLY A 62 15.85 -7.03 -3.70
CA GLY A 62 15.86 -8.45 -4.07
C GLY A 62 15.85 -9.39 -2.86
N ILE A 63 15.47 -10.65 -3.11
CA ILE A 63 15.49 -11.72 -2.10
C ILE A 63 16.18 -12.96 -2.64
N ARG A 64 17.01 -13.60 -1.80
CA ARG A 64 17.60 -14.89 -2.15
C ARG A 64 16.53 -15.98 -2.12
N SER A 65 16.61 -16.92 -3.07
CA SER A 65 15.64 -18.01 -3.21
C SER A 65 15.47 -18.86 -1.93
N VAL A 66 16.53 -19.00 -1.12
CA VAL A 66 16.47 -19.70 0.18
C VAL A 66 15.54 -18.99 1.16
N PHE A 67 15.70 -17.68 1.34
CA PHE A 67 14.84 -16.88 2.23
C PHE A 67 13.40 -16.85 1.74
N LEU A 68 13.18 -16.70 0.43
CA LEU A 68 11.85 -16.74 -0.15
C LEU A 68 11.14 -18.07 0.10
N ARG A 69 11.85 -19.20 -0.01
CA ARG A 69 11.30 -20.53 0.32
C ARG A 69 10.93 -20.65 1.79
N GLN A 70 11.77 -20.15 2.70
CA GLN A 70 11.47 -20.21 4.14
C GLN A 70 10.26 -19.37 4.51
N LEU A 71 10.19 -18.12 4.04
CA LEU A 71 9.02 -17.26 4.25
C LEU A 71 7.75 -17.88 3.65
N THR A 72 7.84 -18.51 2.48
CA THR A 72 6.69 -19.19 1.86
C THR A 72 6.20 -20.36 2.71
N ARG A 73 7.09 -21.08 3.40
CA ARG A 73 6.71 -22.16 4.32
C ARG A 73 6.04 -21.61 5.58
N ALA A 74 6.58 -20.54 6.16
CA ALA A 74 6.04 -19.91 7.36
C ALA A 74 4.59 -19.40 7.15
N VAL A 75 4.25 -18.96 5.94
CA VAL A 75 2.90 -18.46 5.59
C VAL A 75 1.90 -19.58 5.23
N ARG A 76 2.37 -20.81 4.97
CA ARG A 76 1.53 -21.95 4.55
C ARG A 76 0.96 -22.78 5.70
N VAL A 77 1.24 -22.40 6.94
CA VAL A 77 0.66 -23.07 8.10
C VAL A 77 -0.75 -22.51 8.28
N ASP A 78 -1.76 -23.34 8.06
CA ASP A 78 -3.16 -22.98 8.29
C ASP A 78 -3.36 -22.73 9.79
N GLY A 79 -3.48 -21.47 10.19
CA GLY A 79 -3.69 -21.07 11.57
C GLY A 79 -3.18 -19.67 11.86
N PHE A 80 -3.72 -19.03 12.91
CA PHE A 80 -3.05 -17.89 13.49
C PHE A 80 -1.69 -18.35 13.99
N LEU A 81 -0.62 -17.71 13.53
CA LEU A 81 0.70 -17.99 14.07
C LEU A 81 0.74 -17.46 15.50
N ASP A 82 0.71 -18.35 16.49
CA ASP A 82 1.02 -18.02 17.89
C ASP A 82 2.50 -17.64 18.07
N THR A 83 3.29 -17.74 16.99
CA THR A 83 4.72 -17.47 16.97
C THR A 83 5.07 -16.43 15.92
N ALA A 84 6.07 -15.61 16.22
CA ALA A 84 6.58 -14.64 15.27
C ALA A 84 7.22 -15.30 14.05
N ILE A 85 6.99 -14.70 12.87
CA ILE A 85 7.57 -15.16 11.60
C ILE A 85 9.10 -15.09 11.65
N ILE A 86 9.65 -14.13 12.41
CA ILE A 86 11.07 -13.98 12.66
C ILE A 86 11.35 -13.87 14.17
N PRO A 87 12.51 -14.32 14.66
CA PRO A 87 12.92 -14.13 16.05
C PRO A 87 13.01 -12.65 16.44
N ARG A 88 12.60 -12.30 17.66
CA ARG A 88 12.74 -10.93 18.21
C ARG A 88 14.20 -10.46 18.23
N SER A 89 15.16 -11.38 18.38
CA SER A 89 16.59 -11.10 18.36
C SER A 89 17.11 -10.60 17.01
N TRP A 90 16.38 -10.82 15.92
CA TRP A 90 16.76 -10.32 14.59
C TRP A 90 16.37 -8.86 14.38
N ILE A 91 15.48 -8.33 15.23
CA ILE A 91 14.95 -6.98 15.12
C ILE A 91 15.80 -6.06 16.03
N PRO A 92 16.56 -5.10 15.46
CA PRO A 92 17.29 -4.11 16.25
C PRO A 92 16.35 -3.35 17.18
N GLN A 93 16.85 -2.96 18.35
CA GLN A 93 16.03 -2.26 19.34
C GLN A 93 15.54 -0.91 18.80
N GLU A 94 16.39 -0.22 18.04
CA GLU A 94 16.10 1.08 17.43
C GLU A 94 14.93 0.98 16.44
N PHE A 95 14.90 -0.08 15.62
CA PHE A 95 13.79 -0.31 14.69
C PHE A 95 12.50 -0.65 15.45
N TYR A 96 12.60 -1.47 16.49
CA TYR A 96 11.47 -1.82 17.33
C TYR A 96 10.85 -0.58 18.00
N ASP A 97 11.69 0.31 18.52
CA ASP A 97 11.23 1.54 19.18
C ASP A 97 10.53 2.48 18.19
N GLN A 98 11.07 2.64 16.97
CA GLN A 98 10.41 3.38 15.89
C GLN A 98 9.05 2.78 15.53
N TYR A 99 8.98 1.45 15.40
CA TYR A 99 7.74 0.74 15.12
C TYR A 99 6.68 0.96 16.21
N VAL A 100 7.07 0.84 17.48
CA VAL A 100 6.18 1.07 18.63
C VAL A 100 5.72 2.53 18.69
N ALA A 101 6.61 3.48 18.40
CA ALA A 101 6.25 4.89 18.34
C ALA A 101 5.20 5.15 17.25
N ALA A 102 5.39 4.60 16.05
CA ALA A 102 4.41 4.69 14.96
C ALA A 102 3.06 4.04 15.35
N ALA A 103 3.09 2.84 15.93
CA ALA A 103 1.88 2.15 16.39
C ALA A 103 1.09 2.96 17.43
N ARG A 104 1.79 3.57 18.40
CA ARG A 104 1.18 4.46 19.40
C ARG A 104 0.56 5.68 18.75
N GLN A 105 1.25 6.33 17.80
CA GLN A 105 0.72 7.51 17.15
C GLN A 105 -0.56 7.20 16.35
N PHE A 106 -0.55 6.13 15.55
CA PHE A 106 -1.73 5.73 14.78
C PHE A 106 -2.92 5.40 15.69
N ALA A 107 -2.67 4.75 16.84
CA ALA A 107 -3.70 4.47 17.83
C ALA A 107 -4.27 5.76 18.44
N GLN A 108 -3.43 6.73 18.78
CA GLN A 108 -3.86 8.03 19.32
C GLN A 108 -4.71 8.81 18.34
N TRP A 109 -4.31 8.87 17.07
CA TRP A 109 -5.11 9.54 16.03
C TRP A 109 -6.46 8.87 15.80
N GLN A 110 -6.47 7.53 15.83
CA GLN A 110 -7.71 6.77 15.73
C GLN A 110 -8.64 7.06 16.91
N GLU A 111 -8.12 7.00 18.15
CA GLU A 111 -8.86 7.29 19.37
C GLU A 111 -9.44 8.72 19.35
N GLN A 112 -8.62 9.71 19.00
CA GLN A 112 -9.05 11.10 18.91
C GLN A 112 -10.17 11.28 17.88
N THR A 113 -10.06 10.60 16.74
CA THR A 113 -11.10 10.66 15.70
C THR A 113 -12.40 10.02 16.17
N ILE A 114 -12.32 8.87 16.86
CA ILE A 114 -13.51 8.20 17.40
C ILE A 114 -14.18 9.09 18.45
N LYS A 115 -13.42 9.68 19.38
CA LYS A 115 -13.95 10.62 20.38
C LYS A 115 -14.62 11.82 19.74
N ASN A 116 -13.99 12.41 18.71
CA ASN A 116 -14.58 13.53 17.98
C ASN A 116 -15.90 13.14 17.30
N ASN A 117 -15.96 11.97 16.66
CA ASN A 117 -17.19 11.48 16.03
C ASN A 117 -18.31 11.25 17.06
N LEU A 118 -17.97 10.75 18.25
CA LEU A 118 -18.93 10.58 19.36
C LEU A 118 -19.45 11.93 19.86
N ASN A 119 -18.58 12.94 19.98
CA ASN A 119 -19.00 14.29 20.38
C ASN A 119 -19.97 14.89 19.37
N ILE A 120 -19.64 14.84 18.07
CA ILE A 120 -20.53 15.30 16.99
C ILE A 120 -21.89 14.58 17.05
N TRP A 121 -21.88 13.27 17.30
CA TRP A 121 -23.12 12.51 17.44
C TRP A 121 -23.96 13.00 18.64
N ASN A 122 -23.33 13.15 19.80
CA ASN A 122 -24.00 13.60 21.03
C ASN A 122 -24.54 15.03 20.92
N GLU A 123 -23.93 15.88 20.10
CA GLU A 123 -24.37 17.25 19.81
C GLU A 123 -25.51 17.34 18.78
N GLY A 124 -26.07 16.21 18.34
CA GLY A 124 -27.19 16.15 17.39
C GLY A 124 -26.76 15.94 15.93
N GLY A 125 -25.51 15.54 15.69
CA GLY A 125 -24.97 15.26 14.37
C GLY A 125 -24.38 16.49 13.68
N VAL A 126 -23.93 16.29 12.44
CA VAL A 126 -23.35 17.36 11.61
C VAL A 126 -24.45 18.36 11.24
N ARG A 127 -24.20 19.66 11.46
CA ARG A 127 -25.15 20.72 11.10
C ARG A 127 -25.33 20.78 9.58
N GLN A 128 -26.53 21.07 9.09
CA GLN A 128 -26.84 21.09 7.66
C GLN A 128 -25.92 22.00 6.83
N ASN A 129 -25.56 23.17 7.39
CA ASN A 129 -24.65 24.12 6.74
C ASN A 129 -23.23 23.53 6.58
N GLU A 130 -22.72 22.85 7.60
CA GLU A 130 -21.40 22.18 7.55
C GLU A 130 -21.40 21.03 6.54
N GLU A 131 -22.50 20.28 6.47
CA GLU A 131 -22.66 19.20 5.51
C GLU A 131 -22.66 19.74 4.06
N GLN A 132 -23.32 20.87 3.82
CA GLN A 132 -23.29 21.53 2.51
C GLN A 132 -21.88 22.01 2.16
N GLN A 133 -21.19 22.69 3.06
CA GLN A 133 -19.81 23.13 2.86
C GLN A 133 -18.88 21.95 2.55
N LEU A 134 -19.03 20.83 3.27
CA LEU A 134 -18.25 19.62 3.01
C LEU A 134 -18.52 19.02 1.63
N ARG A 135 -19.79 19.00 1.19
CA ARG A 135 -20.16 18.54 -0.15
C ARG A 135 -19.55 19.42 -1.25
N GLU A 136 -19.58 20.74 -1.07
CA GLU A 136 -18.99 21.70 -2.00
C GLU A 136 -17.46 21.56 -2.07
N ALA A 137 -16.79 21.44 -0.92
CA ALA A 137 -15.35 21.20 -0.85
C ALA A 137 -14.95 19.90 -1.56
N LYS A 138 -15.71 18.80 -1.34
CA LYS A 138 -15.48 17.52 -2.02
C LYS A 138 -15.62 17.65 -3.54
N ARG A 139 -16.65 18.35 -4.03
CA ARG A 139 -16.86 18.60 -5.47
C ARG A 139 -15.72 19.43 -6.07
N LYS A 140 -15.31 20.50 -5.39
CA LYS A 140 -14.21 21.36 -5.82
C LYS A 140 -12.90 20.59 -5.91
N PHE A 141 -12.58 19.78 -4.90
CA PHE A 141 -11.39 18.93 -4.92
C PHE A 141 -11.42 17.92 -6.07
N ALA A 142 -12.55 17.24 -6.28
CA ALA A 142 -12.71 16.28 -7.38
C ALA A 142 -12.48 16.95 -8.75
N TYR A 143 -13.04 18.15 -8.95
CA TYR A 143 -12.84 18.92 -10.17
C TYR A 143 -11.37 19.29 -10.40
N MET A 144 -10.71 19.84 -9.39
CA MET A 144 -9.27 20.18 -9.46
C MET A 144 -8.42 18.95 -9.76
N TRP A 145 -8.74 17.80 -9.14
CA TRP A 145 -8.04 16.55 -9.35
C TRP A 145 -8.20 16.03 -10.79
N MET A 146 -9.44 16.05 -11.33
CA MET A 146 -9.69 15.67 -12.73
C MET A 146 -8.90 16.55 -13.70
N GLN A 147 -8.86 17.88 -13.48
CA GLN A 147 -8.06 18.79 -14.30
C GLN A 147 -6.56 18.49 -14.22
N LYS A 148 -6.01 18.31 -13.01
CA LYS A 148 -4.57 18.03 -12.80
C LYS A 148 -4.10 16.75 -13.51
N PHE A 149 -4.97 15.76 -13.61
CA PHE A 149 -4.66 14.47 -14.21
C PHE A 149 -5.26 14.28 -15.61
N ASN A 150 -5.88 15.32 -16.18
CA ASN A 150 -6.57 15.28 -17.48
C ASN A 150 -7.55 14.10 -17.60
N ILE A 151 -8.36 13.89 -16.56
CA ILE A 151 -9.32 12.81 -16.52
C ILE A 151 -10.57 13.27 -17.24
N MET A 152 -10.76 12.69 -18.42
CA MET A 152 -11.89 12.98 -19.29
C MET A 152 -13.00 11.93 -19.09
N PRO A 153 -14.27 12.30 -19.25
CA PRO A 153 -15.35 11.34 -19.29
C PRO A 153 -15.13 10.36 -20.45
N ILE A 154 -15.39 9.07 -20.18
CA ILE A 154 -15.31 8.03 -21.21
C ILE A 154 -16.41 8.26 -22.23
N SER A 155 -16.02 8.39 -23.51
CA SER A 155 -16.94 8.50 -24.64
C SER A 155 -17.95 7.34 -24.60
N PRO A 156 -19.23 7.57 -24.92
CA PRO A 156 -20.21 6.48 -25.01
C PRO A 156 -19.77 5.31 -25.89
N SER A 157 -19.00 5.56 -26.96
CA SER A 157 -18.45 4.52 -27.86
C SER A 157 -17.44 3.61 -27.17
N ASP A 158 -16.70 4.12 -26.19
CA ASP A 158 -15.58 3.41 -25.55
C ASP A 158 -16.04 2.69 -24.27
N ARG A 159 -17.35 2.78 -23.96
CA ARG A 159 -17.93 2.09 -22.80
C ARG A 159 -18.09 0.62 -23.12
N ILE A 160 -17.26 -0.20 -22.48
CA ILE A 160 -17.37 -1.67 -22.51
C ILE A 160 -18.76 -2.15 -22.07
N ALA A 161 -19.41 -1.43 -21.14
CA ALA A 161 -20.80 -1.66 -20.76
C ALA A 161 -21.53 -0.33 -20.58
N TYR A 162 -22.52 -0.07 -21.43
CA TYR A 162 -23.40 1.11 -21.33
C TYR A 162 -24.84 0.75 -20.95
N TRP A 163 -25.16 -0.56 -20.88
CA TRP A 163 -26.50 -1.08 -20.58
C TRP A 163 -26.43 -2.34 -19.72
N ALA A 164 -27.16 -2.37 -18.61
CA ALA A 164 -27.39 -3.58 -17.81
C ALA A 164 -28.79 -3.53 -17.18
N GLN A 165 -29.43 -4.70 -17.06
CA GLN A 165 -30.76 -4.86 -16.43
C GLN A 165 -31.81 -3.85 -16.95
N GLY A 166 -31.82 -3.57 -18.26
CA GLY A 166 -32.79 -2.62 -18.85
C GLY A 166 -32.54 -1.14 -18.53
N LYS A 167 -31.40 -0.79 -17.92
CA LYS A 167 -31.04 0.59 -17.57
C LYS A 167 -29.69 1.00 -18.13
N ARG A 168 -29.57 2.29 -18.43
CA ARG A 168 -28.28 2.89 -18.83
C ARG A 168 -27.34 2.94 -17.64
N LEU A 169 -26.14 2.40 -17.81
CA LEU A 169 -25.10 2.50 -16.80
C LEU A 169 -24.50 3.91 -16.83
N THR A 170 -24.70 4.65 -15.74
CA THR A 170 -24.19 6.02 -15.57
C THR A 170 -22.96 6.10 -14.67
N GLY A 171 -22.48 4.96 -14.16
CA GLY A 171 -21.39 4.91 -13.18
C GLY A 171 -21.80 5.25 -11.75
N ALA A 172 -23.04 5.71 -11.52
CA ALA A 172 -23.57 5.98 -10.19
C ALA A 172 -23.78 4.71 -9.33
N GLN A 173 -23.85 3.53 -9.98
CA GLN A 173 -24.01 2.24 -9.32
C GLN A 173 -22.81 1.33 -9.63
N PRO A 174 -21.83 1.22 -8.71
CA PRO A 174 -20.58 0.49 -8.94
C PRO A 174 -20.73 -1.05 -8.96
N ASN A 175 -21.88 -1.58 -8.54
CA ASN A 175 -22.12 -3.04 -8.40
C ASN A 175 -22.89 -3.69 -9.56
N THR A 176 -23.13 -2.97 -10.65
CA THR A 176 -24.00 -3.41 -11.77
C THR A 176 -23.44 -4.55 -12.65
N THR A 177 -22.21 -5.01 -12.38
CA THR A 177 -21.52 -6.04 -13.18
C THR A 177 -21.43 -7.41 -12.51
N ARG A 178 -21.95 -7.59 -11.29
CA ARG A 178 -21.82 -8.85 -10.52
C ARG A 178 -22.70 -10.01 -10.97
N GLU A 179 -23.75 -9.75 -11.74
CA GLU A 179 -24.79 -10.76 -12.05
C GLU A 179 -24.73 -11.35 -13.46
N LYS A 180 -23.81 -10.89 -14.33
CA LYS A 180 -23.61 -11.50 -15.64
C LYS A 180 -22.47 -12.51 -15.63
N PRO A 181 -22.61 -13.68 -16.28
CA PRO A 181 -21.50 -14.61 -16.43
C PRO A 181 -20.34 -13.91 -17.15
N ARG A 182 -19.16 -13.91 -16.52
CA ARG A 182 -17.95 -13.35 -17.10
C ARG A 182 -17.49 -14.28 -18.22
N GLN A 183 -17.59 -13.82 -19.46
CA GLN A 183 -17.00 -14.54 -20.57
C GLN A 183 -15.47 -14.41 -20.48
N LYS A 184 -14.77 -15.54 -20.44
CA LYS A 184 -13.30 -15.58 -20.45
C LYS A 184 -12.82 -15.22 -21.85
N VAL A 185 -12.51 -13.96 -22.08
CA VAL A 185 -11.81 -13.54 -23.30
C VAL A 185 -10.32 -13.69 -23.02
N GLN A 186 -9.71 -14.79 -23.44
CA GLN A 186 -8.25 -14.88 -23.50
C GLN A 186 -7.82 -14.14 -24.76
N GLY A 187 -7.30 -12.92 -24.60
CA GLY A 187 -6.62 -12.23 -25.69
C GLY A 187 -5.43 -13.06 -26.21
N LEU A 188 -5.13 -12.91 -27.49
CA LEU A 188 -4.00 -13.55 -28.16
C LEU A 188 -2.69 -13.05 -27.54
N GLN A 189 -1.61 -13.81 -27.73
CA GLN A 189 -0.28 -13.40 -27.24
C GLN A 189 0.13 -12.02 -27.78
N GLN A 190 -0.27 -11.70 -29.01
CA GLN A 190 -0.02 -10.39 -29.62
C GLN A 190 -0.71 -9.26 -28.86
N ASP A 191 -2.00 -9.40 -28.52
CA ASP A 191 -2.74 -8.41 -27.74
C ASP A 191 -2.04 -8.12 -26.40
N ARG A 192 -1.47 -9.15 -25.76
CA ARG A 192 -0.73 -9.00 -24.50
C ARG A 192 0.60 -8.26 -24.68
N MET A 193 1.29 -8.47 -25.81
CA MET A 193 2.51 -7.74 -26.15
C MET A 193 2.19 -6.27 -26.41
N ASP A 194 1.14 -5.98 -27.18
CA ASP A 194 0.73 -4.62 -27.52
C ASP A 194 0.29 -3.85 -26.27
N HIS A 195 -0.47 -4.50 -25.37
CA HIS A 195 -0.81 -3.93 -24.06
C HIS A 195 0.42 -3.69 -23.17
N LYS A 196 1.43 -4.56 -23.24
CA LYS A 196 2.67 -4.39 -22.47
C LYS A 196 3.47 -3.18 -22.96
N LEU A 197 3.58 -2.99 -24.28
CA LEU A 197 4.24 -1.82 -24.88
C LEU A 197 3.53 -0.53 -24.47
N ALA A 198 2.20 -0.48 -24.64
CA ALA A 198 1.41 0.68 -24.23
C ALA A 198 1.49 0.97 -22.72
N TYR A 199 1.55 -0.09 -21.89
CA TYR A 199 1.75 0.05 -20.45
C TYR A 199 3.13 0.65 -20.12
N ASP A 200 4.19 0.17 -20.76
CA ASP A 200 5.56 0.64 -20.52
C ASP A 200 5.72 2.12 -20.89
N ASP A 201 5.20 2.53 -22.04
CA ASP A 201 5.19 3.93 -22.48
C ASP A 201 4.47 4.82 -21.46
N LEU A 202 3.32 4.36 -20.96
CA LEU A 202 2.57 5.06 -19.92
C LEU A 202 3.35 5.17 -18.61
N GLN A 203 4.07 4.13 -18.19
CA GLN A 203 4.91 4.19 -16.98
C GLN A 203 6.09 5.15 -17.15
N ILE A 204 6.73 5.18 -18.32
CA ILE A 204 7.81 6.13 -18.63
C ILE A 204 7.28 7.57 -18.55
N ALA A 205 6.11 7.84 -19.12
CA ALA A 205 5.47 9.16 -19.06
C ALA A 205 5.11 9.56 -17.62
N ARG A 206 4.59 8.61 -16.82
CA ARG A 206 4.27 8.84 -15.41
C ARG A 206 5.52 9.11 -14.57
N LYS A 207 6.60 8.36 -14.76
CA LYS A 207 7.87 8.57 -14.06
C LYS A 207 8.41 9.99 -14.30
N LYS A 208 8.44 10.43 -15.57
CA LYS A 208 8.80 11.81 -15.95
C LYS A 208 7.88 12.87 -15.31
N LYS A 209 6.59 12.58 -15.14
CA LYS A 209 5.63 13.47 -14.46
C LYS A 209 5.85 13.53 -12.96
N TYR A 210 6.14 12.40 -12.31
CA TYR A 210 6.42 12.33 -10.88
C TYR A 210 7.72 13.03 -10.50
N GLU A 211 8.78 12.85 -11.29
CA GLU A 211 10.07 13.54 -11.12
C GLU A 211 9.93 15.08 -11.23
N ARG A 212 8.91 15.58 -11.94
CA ARG A 212 8.58 17.00 -12.05
C ARG A 212 7.66 17.53 -10.94
N GLN A 213 6.96 16.66 -10.20
CA GLN A 213 5.92 17.03 -9.23
C GLN A 213 6.34 16.87 -7.75
N SER A 214 7.59 16.50 -7.46
CA SER A 214 8.09 16.29 -6.09
C SER A 214 8.14 17.54 -5.20
N ASN A 215 7.74 18.73 -5.68
CA ASN A 215 7.71 19.98 -4.88
C ASN A 215 6.30 20.45 -4.52
N GLY A 216 5.56 19.70 -3.69
CA GLY A 216 4.42 20.28 -2.95
C GLY A 216 3.11 19.50 -2.95
N ALA A 217 3.14 18.20 -2.64
CA ALA A 217 1.94 17.51 -2.18
C ALA A 217 1.92 17.52 -0.64
N SER A 218 0.82 18.00 -0.05
CA SER A 218 0.49 17.71 1.34
C SER A 218 0.38 16.19 1.49
N MET A 219 1.43 15.58 2.06
CA MET A 219 1.44 14.17 2.41
C MET A 219 0.44 13.96 3.53
N GLY A 220 -0.38 12.90 3.42
CA GLY A 220 -1.07 12.36 4.60
C GLY A 220 -0.03 11.95 5.65
N GLU A 221 -0.46 11.74 6.89
CA GLU A 221 0.47 11.42 7.97
C GLU A 221 1.19 10.09 7.71
N PHE A 222 2.53 10.11 7.82
CA PHE A 222 3.38 8.96 7.55
C PHE A 222 4.55 8.88 8.53
N PHE A 223 5.03 7.65 8.74
CA PHE A 223 6.25 7.34 9.47
C PHE A 223 7.20 6.61 8.55
N THR A 224 8.41 7.14 8.38
CA THR A 224 9.52 6.40 7.79
C THR A 224 10.17 5.56 8.89
N LEU A 225 10.46 4.29 8.60
CA LEU A 225 11.22 3.45 9.53
C LEU A 225 12.60 3.20 8.94
N ASP A 226 13.64 3.57 9.67
CA ASP A 226 15.01 3.40 9.26
C ASP A 226 15.56 2.06 9.76
N TYR A 227 16.02 1.25 8.81
CA TYR A 227 16.76 0.02 9.10
C TYR A 227 18.18 0.14 8.56
N HIS A 228 19.12 0.37 9.47
CA HIS A 228 20.54 0.25 9.19
C HIS A 228 21.01 -1.15 9.61
N PRO A 229 21.37 -2.04 8.67
CA PRO A 229 22.07 -3.25 9.04
C PRO A 229 23.36 -2.85 9.75
N SER A 230 23.57 -3.33 10.97
CA SER A 230 24.79 -3.07 11.71
C SER A 230 26.00 -3.42 10.84
N SER A 231 26.95 -2.50 10.72
CA SER A 231 28.24 -2.70 10.08
C SER A 231 29.12 -3.61 10.94
N SER A 232 28.73 -4.88 11.07
CA SER A 232 29.58 -5.94 11.58
C SER A 232 29.90 -6.90 10.44
N SER A 233 30.83 -6.50 9.56
CA SER A 233 31.53 -7.44 8.67
C SER A 233 33.03 -7.16 8.70
N SER A 234 33.80 -7.93 9.47
CA SER A 234 35.13 -8.42 9.08
C SER A 234 35.82 -9.17 10.22
N SER A 235 35.48 -10.44 10.42
CA SER A 235 36.46 -11.44 10.86
C SER A 235 36.02 -12.82 10.38
N ILE A 236 35.97 -12.99 9.06
CA ILE A 236 36.10 -14.32 8.48
C ILE A 236 37.51 -14.79 8.85
N GLY A 237 37.60 -15.60 9.90
CA GLY A 237 38.82 -16.32 10.25
C GLY A 237 39.28 -17.11 9.04
N LYS A 238 40.51 -16.83 8.58
CA LYS A 238 41.21 -17.67 7.63
C LYS A 238 41.25 -19.09 8.19
N ARG A 239 40.68 -20.07 7.48
CA ARG A 239 40.99 -21.49 7.72
C ARG A 239 42.49 -21.70 7.52
N PRO A 240 43.20 -22.43 8.40
CA PRO A 240 44.53 -22.91 8.10
C PRO A 240 44.45 -23.84 6.88
N ARG A 241 45.39 -23.66 5.95
CA ARG A 241 45.71 -24.69 4.96
C ARG A 241 46.60 -25.70 5.67
N ASP A 242 46.05 -26.85 6.02
CA ASP A 242 46.88 -28.00 6.38
C ASP A 242 47.32 -28.66 5.07
N GLY A 243 48.63 -28.59 4.85
CA GLY A 243 49.35 -29.25 3.78
C GLY A 243 50.74 -29.59 4.29
N SER A 244 50.87 -30.82 4.78
CA SER A 244 52.07 -31.67 4.79
C SER A 244 51.65 -33.08 5.18
#